data_AF-A0AAN5CIY6-F1
#
_entry.id   AF-A0AAN5CIY6-F1
#
_cell.length_a   1.000
_cell.length_b   1.000
_cell.length_c   1.000
_cell.angle_alpha   90.00
_cell.angle_beta   90.00
_cell.angle_gamma   90.00
#
_symmetry.space_group_name_H-M   'P 1'
#
loop_
_entity.id
_entity.type
_entity.pdbx_description
1 polymer ?
#
loop_
_entity_poly.entity_id
_entity_poly.type
_entity_poly.pdbx_seq_one_letter_code
_entity_poly.pdbx_strand_id
1 'polypeptide(L)'
;QIQMDTKFHGAFIKDIVGGLEYLHASPIGYHGSLTPWSCLIDRNWMVKLTDYGVAEPIERWEKNQWITVDDLKSDDDKGNAKQKTSALYDAPEMLKMREKNKTRRMDQDWQRQTVMRRQLGDVYGFGMIM
;
A
#
# COMPACT_ATOMS: atom_id res chain seq x y z
N GLN A 1 11.63 -22.18 11.49
CA GLN A 1 10.68 -21.09 11.77
C GLN A 1 11.25 -20.29 12.93
N ILE A 2 11.61 -19.02 12.71
CA ILE A 2 12.10 -18.14 13.78
C ILE A 2 10.87 -17.69 14.56
N GLN A 3 10.77 -18.06 15.83
CA GLN A 3 9.69 -17.60 16.69
C GLN A 3 10.02 -16.18 17.15
N MET A 4 9.28 -15.20 16.63
CA MET A 4 9.43 -13.80 17.03
C MET A 4 8.85 -13.64 18.44
N ASP A 5 9.70 -13.32 19.42
CA ASP A 5 9.24 -13.00 20.79
C ASP A 5 8.31 -11.77 20.75
N THR A 6 7.38 -11.67 21.69
CA THR A 6 6.36 -10.61 21.80
C THR A 6 7.00 -9.21 21.77
N LYS A 7 8.24 -9.08 22.26
CA LYS A 7 9.02 -7.84 22.20
C LYS A 7 9.36 -7.40 20.77
N PHE A 8 9.68 -8.34 19.88
CA PHE A 8 9.94 -8.05 18.46
C PHE A 8 8.67 -7.62 17.74
N HIS A 9 7.53 -8.27 18.02
CA HIS A 9 6.24 -7.85 17.50
C HIS A 9 5.89 -6.43 17.94
N GLY A 10 6.08 -6.11 19.22
CA GLY A 10 5.86 -4.76 19.76
C GLY A 10 6.75 -3.69 19.11
N ALA A 11 8.01 -4.02 18.81
CA ALA A 11 8.91 -3.12 18.09
C ALA A 11 8.42 -2.83 16.66
N PHE A 12 7.99 -3.86 15.92
CA PHE A 12 7.50 -3.69 14.55
C PHE A 12 6.18 -2.91 14.50
N ILE A 13 5.26 -3.17 15.44
CA ILE A 13 4.03 -2.37 15.60
C ILE A 13 4.40 -0.90 15.76
N LYS A 14 5.31 -0.59 16.68
CA LYS A 14 5.70 0.78 16.98
C LYS A 14 6.30 1.47 15.74
N ASP A 15 7.17 0.79 15.02
CA ASP A 15 7.81 1.35 13.83
C ASP A 15 6.81 1.60 12.69
N ILE A 16 5.88 0.66 12.44
CA ILE A 16 4.86 0.83 11.39
C ILE A 16 3.89 1.96 11.76
N VAL A 17 3.39 1.99 13.00
CA VAL A 17 2.48 3.05 13.47
C VAL A 17 3.17 4.41 13.39
N GLY A 18 4.41 4.54 13.85
CA GLY A 18 5.17 5.79 13.76
C GLY A 18 5.41 6.23 12.31
N GLY A 19 5.66 5.28 11.40
CA GLY A 19 5.77 5.57 9.97
C GLY A 19 4.46 6.07 9.34
N LEU A 20 3.32 5.47 9.74
CA LEU A 20 2.00 5.91 9.28
C LEU A 20 1.63 7.28 9.83
N GLU A 21 1.85 7.53 11.12
CA GLU A 21 1.63 8.85 11.74
C GLU A 21 2.44 9.94 11.02
N TYR A 22 3.70 9.67 10.72
CA TYR A 22 4.55 10.59 9.95
C TYR A 22 3.97 10.85 8.55
N LEU A 23 3.60 9.80 7.81
CA LEU A 23 3.04 9.94 6.46
C LEU A 23 1.70 10.68 6.48
N HIS A 24 0.85 10.40 7.46
CA HIS A 24 -0.48 10.99 7.63
C HIS A 24 -0.41 12.50 7.92
N ALA A 25 0.63 12.93 8.64
CA ALA A 25 0.93 14.35 8.87
C ALA A 25 1.68 15.03 7.72
N SER A 26 2.25 14.27 6.79
CA SER A 26 3.01 14.81 5.66
C SER A 26 2.10 15.35 4.53
N PRO A 27 2.64 16.12 3.57
CA PRO A 27 1.90 16.55 2.37
C PRO A 27 1.38 15.40 1.49
N ILE A 28 1.93 14.19 1.62
CA ILE A 28 1.42 12.98 0.94
C ILE A 28 0.12 12.54 1.59
N GLY A 29 0.07 12.59 2.93
CA GLY A 29 -1.14 12.40 3.74
C GLY A 29 -1.60 10.95 3.94
N TYR A 30 -1.03 9.98 3.22
CA TYR A 30 -1.40 8.56 3.34
C TYR A 30 -0.34 7.64 2.70
N HIS A 31 -0.40 6.34 2.99
CA HIS A 31 0.41 5.32 2.32
C HIS A 31 -0.30 4.76 1.07
N GLY A 32 -1.53 4.29 1.20
CA GLY A 32 -2.43 3.92 0.10
C GLY A 32 -2.23 2.55 -0.53
N SER A 33 -1.29 1.75 0.00
CA SER A 33 -1.06 0.35 -0.38
C SER A 33 -0.15 -0.35 0.65
N LEU A 34 -0.44 -0.17 1.94
CA LEU A 34 0.35 -0.76 3.01
C LEU A 34 0.22 -2.30 2.99
N THR A 35 1.34 -3.00 2.89
CA THR A 35 1.44 -4.47 2.88
C THR A 35 2.69 -4.91 3.66
N PRO A 36 2.85 -6.19 4.02
CA PRO A 36 4.09 -6.66 4.65
C PRO A 36 5.34 -6.41 3.79
N TRP A 37 5.17 -6.36 2.48
CA TRP A 37 6.27 -6.14 1.55
C TRP A 37 6.72 -4.68 1.46
N SER A 38 5.83 -3.73 1.78
CA SER A 38 6.18 -2.31 1.89
C SER A 38 6.76 -1.95 3.27
N CYS A 39 6.99 -2.95 4.12
CA CYS A 39 7.59 -2.83 5.45
C CYS A 39 9.00 -3.45 5.45
N LEU A 40 10.00 -2.67 5.05
CA LEU A 40 11.39 -3.16 4.95
C LEU A 40 12.12 -3.06 6.29
N ILE A 41 12.91 -4.08 6.62
CA ILE A 41 13.73 -4.10 7.84
C ILE A 41 15.15 -3.66 7.48
N ASP A 42 15.68 -2.66 8.18
CA ASP A 42 17.05 -2.19 7.99
C ASP A 42 18.07 -2.91 8.89
N ARG A 43 19.34 -2.52 8.77
CA ARG A 43 20.48 -3.09 9.54
C ARG A 43 20.33 -2.90 11.06
N ASN A 44 19.52 -1.95 11.48
CA ASN A 44 19.28 -1.58 12.87
C ASN A 44 18.01 -2.27 13.42
N TRP A 45 17.44 -3.23 12.68
CA TRP A 45 16.21 -3.94 13.02
C TRP A 45 14.98 -3.04 13.12
N MET A 46 15.01 -1.89 12.45
CA MET A 46 13.87 -0.98 12.37
C MET A 46 13.06 -1.24 11.10
N VAL A 47 11.74 -1.19 11.23
CA VAL A 47 10.83 -1.24 10.07
C VAL A 47 10.74 0.14 9.42
N LYS A 48 10.83 0.19 8.09
CA LYS A 48 10.66 1.40 7.28
C LYS A 48 9.59 1.17 6.22
N LEU A 49 8.72 2.15 6.07
CA LEU A 49 7.66 2.14 5.07
C LEU A 49 8.20 2.58 3.71
N THR A 50 7.87 1.83 2.66
CA THR A 50 8.17 2.12 1.25
C THR A 50 6.89 2.18 0.42
N ASP A 51 7.00 2.52 -0.87
CA ASP A 51 5.87 2.41 -1.82
C ASP A 51 4.60 3.19 -1.43
N TYR A 52 4.76 4.26 -0.64
CA TYR A 52 3.68 5.14 -0.24
C TYR A 52 3.36 6.18 -1.33
N GLY A 53 2.09 6.53 -1.48
CA GLY A 53 1.62 7.58 -2.39
C GLY A 53 1.71 7.26 -3.89
N VAL A 54 2.28 6.12 -4.28
CA VAL A 54 2.49 5.76 -5.71
C VAL A 54 1.37 4.89 -6.30
N ALA A 55 0.60 4.19 -5.47
CA ALA A 55 -0.38 3.19 -5.95
C ALA A 55 -1.48 3.78 -6.86
N GLU A 56 -2.06 4.92 -6.49
CA GLU A 56 -3.09 5.59 -7.33
C GLU A 56 -2.52 6.22 -8.60
N PRO A 57 -1.40 6.97 -8.55
CA PRO A 57 -0.73 7.44 -9.75
C PRO A 57 -0.45 6.33 -10.75
N ILE A 58 0.11 5.20 -10.29
CA ILE A 58 0.41 4.04 -11.15
C ILE A 58 -0.87 3.50 -11.79
N GLU A 59 -1.93 3.24 -11.02
CA GLU A 59 -3.20 2.76 -11.57
C GLU A 59 -3.82 3.72 -12.59
N ARG A 60 -3.71 5.03 -12.33
CA ARG A 60 -4.21 6.05 -13.24
C ARG A 60 -3.39 6.12 -14.53
N TRP A 61 -2.07 6.07 -14.43
CA TRP A 61 -1.16 6.12 -15.58
C TRP A 61 -1.28 4.88 -16.45
N GLU A 62 -1.40 3.70 -15.84
CA GLU A 62 -1.66 2.43 -16.51
C GLU A 62 -2.99 2.51 -17.27
N LYS A 63 -4.06 2.98 -16.61
CA LYS A 63 -5.36 3.16 -17.26
C LYS A 63 -5.27 4.10 -18.47
N ASN A 64 -4.53 5.19 -18.35
CA ASN A 64 -4.29 6.18 -19.42
C ASN A 64 -3.31 5.71 -20.50
N GLN A 65 -2.76 4.50 -20.39
CA GLN A 65 -1.78 3.96 -21.32
C GLN A 65 -0.51 4.84 -21.43
N TRP A 66 -0.18 5.58 -20.37
CA TRP A 66 1.07 6.33 -20.27
C TRP A 66 2.23 5.45 -19.82
N ILE A 67 1.91 4.38 -19.10
CA ILE A 67 2.84 3.33 -18.71
C ILE A 67 2.21 1.98 -19.00
N THR A 68 3.05 0.96 -19.16
CA THR A 68 2.66 -0.44 -19.18
C THR A 68 3.23 -1.09 -17.93
N VAL A 69 2.39 -1.78 -17.17
CA VAL A 69 2.82 -2.58 -16.02
C VAL A 69 2.97 -4.01 -16.51
N ASP A 70 4.19 -4.52 -16.54
CA ASP A 70 4.44 -5.89 -16.95
C ASP A 70 4.09 -6.87 -15.82
N ASP A 71 3.27 -7.86 -16.15
CA ASP A 71 3.01 -8.98 -15.25
C ASP A 71 4.26 -9.85 -15.09
N LEU A 72 4.38 -10.50 -13.93
CA LEU A 72 5.46 -11.45 -13.69
C LEU A 72 5.43 -12.59 -14.70
N LYS A 73 6.56 -12.82 -15.36
CA LYS A 73 6.75 -13.99 -16.23
C LYS A 73 7.03 -15.26 -15.42
N SER A 74 7.45 -15.12 -14.15
CA SER A 74 7.78 -16.22 -13.24
C SER A 74 7.40 -15.92 -11.78
N ASP A 75 7.14 -16.95 -10.97
CA ASP A 75 6.80 -16.79 -9.54
C ASP A 75 8.02 -16.43 -8.67
N ASP A 76 9.24 -16.57 -9.22
CA ASP A 76 10.50 -16.28 -8.54
C ASP A 76 10.88 -14.78 -8.62
N ASP A 77 10.26 -14.04 -9.54
CA ASP A 77 10.51 -12.61 -9.72
C ASP A 77 9.83 -11.79 -8.62
N LYS A 78 10.57 -11.54 -7.53
CA LYS A 78 10.11 -10.71 -6.38
C LYS A 78 10.15 -9.20 -6.65
N GLY A 79 10.38 -8.78 -7.90
CA GLY A 79 10.61 -7.39 -8.29
C GLY A 79 9.38 -6.63 -8.80
N ASN A 80 8.16 -7.16 -8.70
CA ASN A 80 6.99 -6.48 -9.26
C ASN A 80 6.47 -5.34 -8.37
N ALA A 81 6.04 -4.25 -9.01
CA ALA A 81 5.33 -3.13 -8.39
C ALA A 81 3.92 -3.51 -7.88
N LYS A 82 3.29 -4.55 -8.44
CA LYS A 82 1.96 -5.03 -8.05
C LYS A 82 2.07 -6.43 -7.48
N GLN A 83 1.78 -6.57 -6.19
CA GLN A 83 1.84 -7.85 -5.50
C GLN A 83 0.51 -8.58 -5.63
N LYS A 84 0.56 -9.87 -5.97
CA LYS A 84 -0.64 -10.72 -6.10
C LYS A 84 -1.55 -10.64 -4.87
N THR A 85 -0.95 -10.49 -3.68
CA THR A 85 -1.66 -10.46 -2.40
C THR A 85 -2.06 -9.06 -1.94
N SER A 86 -1.76 -7.98 -2.69
CA SER A 86 -2.00 -6.61 -2.23
C SER A 86 -3.47 -6.35 -1.93
N ALA A 87 -4.39 -6.98 -2.66
CA ALA A 87 -5.83 -6.86 -2.44
C ALA A 87 -6.30 -7.39 -1.08
N LEU A 88 -5.54 -8.27 -0.42
CA LEU A 88 -5.87 -8.80 0.92
C LEU A 88 -5.68 -7.77 2.03
N TYR A 89 -4.84 -6.75 1.78
CA TYR A 89 -4.51 -5.71 2.74
C TYR A 89 -5.28 -4.41 2.47
N ASP A 90 -6.12 -4.38 1.43
CA ASP A 90 -6.84 -3.18 1.02
C ASP A 90 -8.28 -3.22 1.55
N ALA A 91 -8.73 -2.12 2.17
CA ALA A 91 -10.04 -2.09 2.80
C ALA A 91 -11.17 -2.31 1.76
N PRO A 92 -12.28 -2.95 2.11
CA PRO A 92 -13.34 -3.29 1.14
C PRO A 92 -13.93 -2.06 0.45
N GLU A 93 -14.04 -0.92 1.14
CA GLU A 93 -14.46 0.36 0.56
C GLU A 93 -13.45 0.92 -0.45
N MET A 94 -12.16 0.65 -0.25
CA MET A 94 -11.08 1.05 -1.15
C MET A 94 -11.11 0.20 -2.42
N LEU A 95 -11.29 -1.12 -2.28
CA LEU A 95 -11.45 -2.04 -3.40
C LEU A 95 -12.64 -1.66 -4.30
N LYS A 96 -13.83 -1.46 -3.70
CA LYS A 96 -15.03 -1.00 -4.43
C LYS A 96 -14.80 0.30 -5.18
N MET A 97 -13.99 1.19 -4.61
CA MET A 97 -13.66 2.47 -5.24
C MET A 97 -12.69 2.30 -6.41
N ARG A 98 -11.65 1.48 -6.26
CA ARG A 98 -10.72 1.15 -7.36
C ARG A 98 -11.47 0.50 -8.53
N GLU A 99 -12.40 -0.40 -8.26
CA GLU A 99 -13.25 -1.01 -9.30
C GLU A 99 -14.09 0.01 -10.06
N LYS A 100 -14.69 0.99 -9.35
CA LYS A 100 -15.37 2.11 -9.99
C LYS A 100 -14.41 2.89 -10.88
N ASN A 101 -13.23 3.24 -10.39
CA ASN A 101 -12.24 3.95 -11.20
C ASN A 101 -11.75 3.14 -12.41
N LYS A 102 -11.64 1.80 -12.31
CA LYS A 102 -11.30 0.92 -13.44
C LYS A 102 -12.38 0.91 -14.53
N THR A 103 -13.65 0.83 -14.13
CA THR A 103 -14.80 0.73 -15.06
C THR A 103 -15.25 2.07 -15.67
N ARG A 104 -14.79 3.20 -15.12
CA ARG A 104 -15.05 4.54 -15.69
C ARG A 104 -14.47 4.67 -17.10
N ARG A 105 -15.15 5.44 -17.95
CA ARG A 105 -14.64 5.79 -19.29
C ARG A 105 -13.40 6.70 -19.19
N MET A 106 -12.61 6.78 -20.26
CA MET A 106 -11.36 7.55 -20.31
C MET A 106 -11.57 9.07 -20.23
N ASP A 107 -12.70 9.54 -20.76
CA ASP A 107 -13.12 10.95 -20.78
C ASP A 107 -13.61 11.45 -19.41
N GLN A 108 -13.89 10.55 -18.48
CA GLN A 108 -14.36 10.90 -17.14
C GLN A 108 -13.20 11.18 -16.21
N ASP A 109 -13.35 12.21 -15.37
CA ASP A 109 -12.38 12.53 -14.35
C ASP A 109 -12.16 11.36 -13.39
N TRP A 110 -10.89 11.20 -12.99
CA TRP A 110 -10.50 10.24 -11.98
C TRP A 110 -11.11 10.62 -10.62
N GLN A 111 -11.85 9.69 -10.01
CA GLN A 111 -12.54 9.99 -8.77
C GLN A 111 -11.53 9.91 -7.61
N ARG A 112 -11.12 11.08 -7.12
CA ARG A 112 -10.21 11.23 -5.98
C ARG A 112 -10.93 10.90 -4.67
N GLN A 113 -10.17 10.42 -3.71
CA GLN A 113 -10.65 10.19 -2.34
C GLN A 113 -10.17 11.28 -1.40
N THR A 114 -10.91 11.50 -0.32
CA THR A 114 -10.45 12.38 0.74
C THR A 114 -9.25 11.74 1.45
N VAL A 115 -8.33 12.57 1.95
CA VAL A 115 -7.17 12.11 2.71
C VAL A 115 -7.61 11.24 3.89
N MET A 116 -8.66 11.65 4.62
CA MET A 116 -9.25 10.87 5.71
C MET A 116 -9.61 9.44 5.30
N ARG A 117 -10.27 9.24 4.15
CA ARG A 117 -10.60 7.89 3.68
C ARG A 117 -9.36 7.06 3.35
N ARG A 118 -8.33 7.69 2.79
CA ARG A 118 -7.05 7.02 2.50
C ARG A 118 -6.35 6.57 3.78
N GLN A 119 -6.31 7.44 4.80
CA GLN A 119 -5.74 7.11 6.10
C GLN A 119 -6.47 5.96 6.79
N LEU A 120 -7.81 5.93 6.71
CA LEU A 120 -8.60 4.79 7.21
C LEU A 120 -8.26 3.48 6.47
N GLY A 121 -7.99 3.55 5.16
CA GLY A 121 -7.49 2.41 4.40
C GLY A 121 -6.14 1.90 4.91
N ASP A 122 -5.23 2.80 5.29
CA ASP A 122 -3.94 2.41 5.87
C ASP A 122 -4.10 1.74 7.25
N VAL A 123 -5.04 2.22 8.07
CA VAL A 123 -5.37 1.61 9.37
C VAL A 123 -5.92 0.19 9.18
N TYR A 124 -6.76 -0.04 8.17
CA TYR A 124 -7.21 -1.39 7.82
C TYR A 124 -6.04 -2.28 7.40
N GLY A 125 -5.18 -1.79 6.49
CA GLY A 125 -4.00 -2.54 6.05
C GLY A 125 -3.07 -2.89 7.21
N PHE A 126 -2.87 -1.96 8.15
CA PHE A 126 -2.11 -2.21 9.37
C PHE A 126 -2.74 -3.33 10.21
N GLY A 127 -4.06 -3.31 10.40
CA GLY A 127 -4.78 -4.36 11.12
C GLY A 127 -4.72 -5.74 10.44
N MET A 128 -4.48 -5.80 9.12
CA MET A 128 -4.29 -7.06 8.38
C MET A 128 -2.83 -7.57 8.43
N ILE A 129 -1.87 -6.70 8.71
CA ILE A 129 -0.44 -7.07 8.85
C ILE A 129 -0.16 -7.70 10.22
N MET A 130 -0.89 -7.26 11.25
CA MET A 130 -0.71 -7.67 12.65
C MET A 130 -1.63 -8.82 13.06
#